data_AF-A0A0V1EYI0-F1
#
_entry.id   AF-A0A0V1EYI0-F1
#
_cell.length_a   1.000
_cell.length_b   1.000
_cell.length_c   1.000
_cell.angle_alpha   90.00
_cell.angle_beta   90.00
_cell.angle_gamma   90.00
#
_symmetry.space_group_name_H-M   'P 1'
#
loop_
_entity.id
_entity.type
_entity.pdbx_description
1 polymer ?
#
loop_
_entity_poly.entity_id
_entity_poly.type
_entity_poly.pdbx_seq_one_letter_code
_entity_poly.pdbx_strand_id
1 'polypeptide(L)'
;LRNLKPQQLHRESSLSNKFFACLFFLLILFGNFVSEMPRRVKRQFDFSRYCRRHIALMVAYLGWDLDGFCAQNNSQNTVESKIFKALIETKLIQSLETANYSRCGRTDKTVSAFSQVKLVLSLDVRCKQTTGVGVFEPDGYCPNEPEPTSLKTTPKSEELDYAKILNSVLPQEIRVLAWAPVERTFNARYNCTSRQYKYFFPEGALNLKKFLQN
;
A
#
# COMPACT_ATOMS: atom_id res chain seq x y z
N LEU A 1 90.74 7.17 -4.13
CA LEU A 1 90.83 6.91 -2.68
C LEU A 1 89.41 6.58 -2.15
N ARG A 2 89.21 5.32 -1.77
CA ARG A 2 88.30 4.77 -0.72
C ARG A 2 86.78 5.08 -0.74
N ASN A 3 86.02 4.01 -1.00
CA ASN A 3 84.81 3.48 -0.32
C ASN A 3 83.65 4.40 0.09
N LEU A 4 82.42 4.04 -0.29
CA LEU A 4 81.27 3.75 0.60
C LEU A 4 80.11 3.09 -0.17
N LYS A 5 79.39 2.17 0.50
CA LYS A 5 78.46 1.13 0.00
C LYS A 5 77.09 1.64 -0.54
N PRO A 6 76.35 0.79 -1.28
CA PRO A 6 75.00 1.09 -1.78
C PRO A 6 73.92 0.91 -0.71
N GLN A 7 72.91 1.78 -0.70
CA GLN A 7 71.68 1.60 0.07
C GLN A 7 70.51 1.19 -0.84
N GLN A 8 69.77 0.22 -0.33
CA GLN A 8 68.63 -0.45 -0.94
C GLN A 8 67.39 0.44 -0.97
N LEU A 9 66.52 0.25 -1.96
CA LEU A 9 65.08 0.25 -1.69
C LEU A 9 64.39 -0.85 -2.51
N HIS A 10 63.99 -1.89 -1.76
CA HIS A 10 62.92 -2.86 -1.94
C HIS A 10 62.05 -2.76 -3.22
N ARG A 11 61.97 -3.80 -4.07
CA ARG A 11 61.20 -5.06 -3.91
C ARG A 11 59.74 -4.83 -3.52
N GLU A 12 58.83 -4.91 -4.50
CA GLU A 12 57.47 -5.46 -4.33
C GLU A 12 56.78 -5.64 -5.70
N SER A 13 56.89 -6.82 -6.31
CA SER A 13 56.15 -7.15 -7.54
C SER A 13 55.84 -8.66 -7.68
N SER A 14 55.58 -9.35 -6.57
CA SER A 14 55.27 -10.79 -6.61
C SER A 14 54.12 -11.26 -5.71
N LEU A 15 53.46 -10.37 -4.95
CA LEU A 15 52.33 -10.73 -4.09
C LEU A 15 50.95 -10.51 -4.73
N SER A 16 50.82 -9.50 -5.60
CA SER A 16 49.56 -9.13 -6.27
C SER A 16 49.02 -10.25 -7.18
N ASN A 17 49.92 -10.88 -7.95
CA ASN A 17 49.50 -11.89 -8.94
C ASN A 17 49.14 -13.25 -8.33
N LYS A 18 49.67 -13.58 -7.15
CA LYS A 18 49.33 -14.84 -6.45
C LYS A 18 47.98 -14.73 -5.72
N PHE A 19 47.64 -13.54 -5.24
CA PHE A 19 46.33 -13.29 -4.61
C PHE A 19 45.20 -13.33 -5.64
N PHE A 20 45.42 -12.73 -6.82
CA PHE A 20 44.46 -12.80 -7.93
C PHE A 20 44.32 -14.21 -8.50
N ALA A 21 45.41 -14.96 -8.65
CA ALA A 21 45.35 -16.34 -9.12
C ALA A 21 44.60 -17.27 -8.14
N CYS A 22 44.77 -17.08 -6.83
CA CYS A 22 44.07 -17.86 -5.81
C CYS A 22 42.57 -17.55 -5.78
N LEU A 23 42.18 -16.27 -5.89
CA LEU A 23 40.77 -15.85 -5.93
C LEU A 23 40.06 -16.34 -7.20
N PHE A 24 40.78 -16.39 -8.33
CA PHE A 24 40.26 -16.91 -9.60
C PHE A 24 40.11 -18.45 -9.58
N PHE A 25 41.04 -19.17 -8.95
CA PHE A 25 40.93 -20.63 -8.77
C PHE A 25 39.83 -21.02 -7.77
N LEU A 26 39.59 -20.20 -6.74
CA LEU A 26 38.45 -20.41 -5.83
C LEU A 26 37.11 -20.18 -6.56
N LEU A 27 37.01 -19.18 -7.43
CA LEU A 27 35.81 -18.96 -8.24
C LEU A 27 35.56 -20.08 -9.26
N ILE A 28 36.61 -20.74 -9.76
CA ILE A 28 36.47 -21.89 -10.69
C ILE A 28 36.13 -23.18 -9.92
N LEU A 29 36.66 -23.39 -8.71
CA LEU A 29 36.34 -24.56 -7.88
C LEU A 29 34.98 -24.45 -7.15
N PHE A 30 34.48 -23.23 -6.92
CA PHE A 30 33.11 -22.97 -6.40
C PHE A 30 32.10 -22.62 -7.51
N GLY A 31 32.54 -22.49 -8.77
CA GLY A 31 31.77 -21.95 -9.89
C GLY A 31 30.63 -22.82 -10.42
N ASN A 32 30.45 -24.04 -9.89
CA ASN A 32 29.39 -24.96 -10.33
C ASN A 32 28.47 -25.43 -9.19
N PHE A 33 28.39 -24.70 -8.07
CA PHE A 33 27.38 -24.96 -7.05
C PHE A 33 26.55 -23.70 -6.74
N VAL A 34 26.00 -23.08 -7.77
CA VAL A 34 24.76 -22.33 -7.60
C VAL A 34 23.65 -23.38 -7.65
N SER A 35 23.33 -23.97 -6.49
CA SER A 35 22.10 -24.74 -6.37
C SER A 35 20.96 -23.80 -6.73
N GLU A 36 20.26 -24.05 -7.84
CA GLU A 36 19.00 -23.36 -8.12
C GLU A 36 18.08 -23.60 -6.92
N MET A 37 17.93 -22.58 -6.06
CA MET A 37 16.91 -22.65 -5.03
C MET A 37 15.58 -22.84 -5.76
N PRO A 38 14.78 -23.85 -5.42
CA PRO A 38 13.50 -24.06 -6.08
C PRO A 38 12.71 -22.75 -6.00
N ARG A 39 12.41 -22.16 -7.16
CA ARG A 39 11.60 -20.94 -7.24
C ARG A 39 10.34 -21.20 -6.43
N ARG A 40 10.24 -20.52 -5.29
CA ARG A 40 9.11 -20.69 -4.36
C ARG A 40 7.86 -20.31 -5.13
N VAL A 41 7.11 -21.31 -5.58
CA VAL A 41 5.84 -21.10 -6.29
C VAL A 41 4.97 -20.30 -5.34
N LYS A 42 4.72 -19.03 -5.68
CA LYS A 42 3.89 -18.17 -4.84
C LYS A 42 2.51 -18.80 -4.81
N ARG A 43 2.15 -19.42 -3.69
CA ARG A 43 0.82 -19.97 -3.45
C ARG A 43 -0.20 -18.86 -3.73
N GLN A 44 -1.15 -19.13 -4.62
CA GLN A 44 -2.20 -18.18 -4.93
C GLN A 44 -3.02 -17.91 -3.66
N PHE A 45 -3.31 -16.64 -3.40
CA PHE A 45 -4.13 -16.26 -2.26
C PHE A 45 -5.58 -16.66 -2.52
N ASP A 46 -6.15 -17.42 -1.60
CA ASP A 46 -7.50 -17.96 -1.71
C ASP A 46 -8.49 -17.11 -0.90
N PHE A 47 -9.34 -16.36 -1.60
CA PHE A 47 -10.34 -15.47 -0.99
C PHE A 47 -11.53 -16.22 -0.39
N SER A 48 -11.80 -17.46 -0.81
CA SER A 48 -12.96 -18.26 -0.32
C SER A 48 -12.87 -18.61 1.17
N ARG A 49 -11.66 -18.55 1.74
CA ARG A 49 -11.37 -18.91 3.12
C ARG A 49 -11.69 -17.83 4.15
N TYR A 50 -12.15 -16.66 3.69
CA TYR A 50 -12.29 -15.48 4.54
C TYR A 50 -13.67 -14.84 4.38
N CYS A 51 -14.24 -14.39 5.49
CA CYS A 51 -15.39 -13.50 5.47
C CYS A 51 -15.01 -12.15 4.85
N ARG A 52 -16.05 -11.41 4.45
CA ARG A 52 -15.94 -10.02 4.02
C ARG A 52 -16.63 -9.09 5.02
N ARG A 53 -16.21 -7.84 5.03
CA ARG A 53 -16.82 -6.76 5.80
C ARG A 53 -17.02 -5.53 4.91
N HIS A 54 -18.21 -4.94 4.97
CA HIS A 54 -18.42 -3.62 4.43
C HIS A 54 -17.82 -2.56 5.35
N ILE A 55 -16.89 -1.76 4.85
CA ILE A 55 -16.19 -0.73 5.61
C ILE A 55 -16.27 0.63 4.93
N ALA A 56 -16.12 1.69 5.72
CA ALA A 56 -15.85 3.03 5.26
C ALA A 56 -14.37 3.37 5.49
N LEU A 57 -13.67 3.85 4.46
CA LEU A 57 -12.31 4.35 4.53
C LEU A 57 -12.30 5.87 4.45
N MET A 58 -11.56 6.50 5.36
CA MET A 58 -11.32 7.93 5.36
C MET A 58 -9.94 8.20 4.78
N VAL A 59 -9.89 8.88 3.63
CA VAL A 59 -8.67 9.10 2.84
C VAL A 59 -8.34 10.59 2.80
N ALA A 60 -7.05 10.88 2.94
CA ALA A 60 -6.47 12.18 2.61
C ALA A 60 -5.39 12.03 1.55
N TYR A 61 -5.26 13.03 0.68
CA TYR A 61 -4.21 13.08 -0.32
C TYR A 61 -3.83 14.49 -0.75
N LEU A 62 -2.59 14.63 -1.22
CA LEU A 62 -2.08 15.81 -1.91
C LEU A 62 -2.27 15.64 -3.42
N GLY A 63 -3.02 16.54 -4.03
CA GLY A 63 -3.48 16.40 -5.41
C GLY A 63 -2.56 16.98 -6.47
N TRP A 64 -1.49 17.69 -6.11
CA TRP A 64 -0.68 18.50 -7.04
C TRP A 64 -0.16 17.71 -8.24
N ASP A 65 0.39 16.52 -7.99
CA ASP A 65 0.97 15.65 -9.02
C ASP A 65 0.02 14.53 -9.47
N LEU A 66 -1.27 14.61 -9.15
CA LEU A 66 -2.27 13.59 -9.46
C LEU A 66 -3.28 14.10 -10.48
N ASP A 67 -3.77 13.20 -11.34
CA ASP A 67 -4.76 13.49 -12.39
C ASP A 67 -6.19 13.58 -11.85
N GLY A 68 -6.34 13.98 -10.58
CA GLY A 68 -7.60 14.05 -9.86
C GLY A 68 -7.93 12.75 -9.13
N PHE A 69 -9.13 12.70 -8.54
CA PHE A 69 -9.53 11.54 -7.76
C PHE A 69 -9.86 10.33 -8.64
N CYS A 70 -10.74 10.51 -9.63
CA CYS A 70 -11.38 9.40 -10.35
C CYS A 70 -10.41 8.68 -11.28
N ALA A 71 -10.48 7.35 -11.31
CA ALA A 71 -9.77 6.54 -12.28
C ALA A 71 -10.21 6.90 -13.71
N GLN A 72 -9.23 6.89 -14.63
CA GLN A 72 -9.43 7.20 -16.04
C GLN A 72 -8.78 6.09 -16.88
N ASN A 73 -9.32 5.82 -18.06
CA ASN A 73 -8.80 4.74 -18.93
C ASN A 73 -7.40 5.05 -19.49
N ASN A 74 -7.05 6.33 -19.56
CA ASN A 74 -5.80 6.83 -20.14
C ASN A 74 -4.70 7.12 -19.10
N SER A 75 -5.01 7.11 -17.79
CA SER A 75 -4.05 7.42 -16.73
C SER A 75 -4.25 6.55 -15.49
N GLN A 76 -3.13 6.00 -15.01
CA GLN A 76 -3.06 5.31 -13.72
C GLN A 76 -2.61 6.24 -12.58
N ASN A 77 -2.35 7.52 -12.88
CA ASN A 77 -1.87 8.49 -11.91
C ASN A 77 -3.02 9.25 -11.21
N THR A 78 -4.07 8.52 -10.86
CA THR A 78 -5.23 9.03 -10.13
C THR A 78 -5.21 8.48 -8.70
N VAL A 79 -5.88 9.17 -7.78
CA VAL A 79 -5.98 8.71 -6.39
C VAL A 79 -6.68 7.34 -6.32
N GLU A 80 -7.78 7.19 -7.05
CA GLU A 80 -8.61 5.99 -7.08
C GLU A 80 -7.85 4.79 -7.65
N SER A 81 -7.13 4.95 -8.78
CA SER A 81 -6.29 3.87 -9.34
C SER A 81 -5.21 3.41 -8.36
N LYS A 82 -4.55 4.34 -7.64
CA LYS A 82 -3.52 4.00 -6.65
C LYS A 82 -4.09 3.27 -5.44
N ILE A 83 -5.28 3.66 -4.96
CA ILE A 83 -5.98 2.97 -3.87
C ILE A 83 -6.42 1.56 -4.28
N PHE A 84 -6.96 1.39 -5.48
CA PHE A 84 -7.37 0.08 -5.97
C PHE A 84 -6.20 -0.86 -6.14
N LYS A 85 -5.09 -0.36 -6.70
CA LYS A 85 -3.85 -1.12 -6.78
C LYS A 85 -3.41 -1.59 -5.39
N ALA A 86 -3.39 -0.69 -4.41
CA ALA A 86 -3.05 -1.03 -3.02
C ALA A 86 -3.95 -2.13 -2.44
N LEU A 87 -5.28 -2.00 -2.59
CA LEU A 87 -6.26 -2.98 -2.09
C LEU A 87 -6.06 -4.39 -2.67
N ILE A 88 -5.72 -4.49 -3.97
CA ILE A 88 -5.47 -5.76 -4.67
C ILE A 88 -4.10 -6.34 -4.28
N GLU A 89 -3.08 -5.50 -4.15
CA GLU A 89 -1.73 -5.90 -3.73
C GLU A 89 -1.75 -6.47 -2.31
N THR A 90 -2.49 -5.83 -1.40
CA THR A 90 -2.64 -6.26 0.00
C THR A 90 -3.65 -7.39 0.20
N LYS A 91 -4.27 -7.90 -0.88
CA LYS A 91 -5.27 -8.99 -0.83
C LYS A 91 -6.45 -8.66 0.09
N LEU A 92 -6.86 -7.40 0.09
CA LEU A 92 -8.08 -6.95 0.77
C LEU A 92 -9.29 -7.13 -0.15
N ILE A 93 -9.11 -6.94 -1.46
CA ILE A 93 -10.13 -7.21 -2.48
C ILE A 93 -9.54 -8.07 -3.60
N GLN A 94 -10.42 -8.78 -4.30
CA GLN A 94 -10.06 -9.54 -5.51
C GLN A 94 -10.15 -8.65 -6.76
N SER A 95 -11.28 -7.95 -6.91
CA SER A 95 -11.54 -7.01 -8.01
C SER A 95 -12.44 -5.88 -7.50
N LEU A 96 -12.46 -4.77 -8.23
CA LEU A 96 -13.33 -3.64 -7.89
C LEU A 96 -14.82 -3.98 -8.11
N GLU A 97 -15.10 -4.74 -9.17
CA GLU A 97 -16.46 -5.15 -9.57
C GLU A 97 -17.18 -5.92 -8.45
N THR A 98 -16.43 -6.70 -7.67
CA THR A 98 -16.96 -7.52 -6.59
C THR A 98 -16.82 -6.89 -5.20
N ALA A 99 -16.31 -5.66 -5.13
CA ALA A 99 -16.00 -4.98 -3.87
C ALA A 99 -17.09 -3.98 -3.43
N ASN A 100 -18.25 -3.92 -4.08
CA ASN A 100 -19.34 -3.00 -3.74
C ASN A 100 -18.85 -1.57 -3.47
N TYR A 101 -18.02 -1.06 -4.38
CA TYR A 101 -17.29 0.19 -4.16
C TYR A 101 -18.18 1.42 -4.38
N SER A 102 -18.11 2.37 -3.46
CA SER A 102 -18.72 3.69 -3.61
C SER A 102 -17.86 4.80 -2.98
N ARG A 103 -18.12 6.05 -3.37
CA ARG A 103 -17.32 7.22 -2.97
C ARG A 103 -18.19 8.43 -2.71
N CYS A 104 -17.85 9.21 -1.68
CA CYS A 104 -18.65 10.36 -1.29
C CYS A 104 -18.53 11.54 -2.25
N GLY A 105 -17.46 11.65 -3.03
CA GLY A 105 -17.20 12.77 -3.92
C GLY A 105 -16.15 12.48 -4.97
N ARG A 106 -15.95 13.47 -5.84
CA ARG A 106 -14.89 13.50 -6.85
C ARG A 106 -14.14 14.82 -6.67
N THR A 107 -12.87 14.83 -7.05
CA THR A 107 -12.09 16.05 -7.15
C THR A 107 -11.42 16.09 -8.51
N ASP A 108 -11.29 17.31 -9.01
CA ASP A 108 -10.61 17.57 -10.28
C ASP A 108 -9.09 17.46 -10.10
N LYS A 109 -8.38 17.48 -11.23
CA LYS A 109 -6.92 17.49 -11.27
C LYS A 109 -6.37 18.61 -10.39
N THR A 110 -5.26 18.38 -9.70
CA THR A 110 -4.59 19.31 -8.76
C THR A 110 -5.31 19.60 -7.44
N VAL A 111 -6.59 19.24 -7.30
CA VAL A 111 -7.35 19.48 -6.06
C VAL A 111 -6.92 18.48 -4.99
N SER A 112 -6.64 18.97 -3.79
CA SER A 112 -6.26 18.13 -2.64
C SER A 112 -7.45 17.85 -1.73
N ALA A 113 -7.45 16.68 -1.08
CA ALA A 113 -8.34 16.39 0.04
C ALA A 113 -7.49 16.21 1.29
N PHE A 114 -7.29 17.30 2.03
CA PHE A 114 -6.43 17.33 3.20
C PHE A 114 -7.14 18.05 4.36
N SER A 115 -6.76 17.74 5.60
CA SER A 115 -7.28 18.35 6.83
C SER A 115 -8.78 18.07 7.09
N GLN A 116 -9.64 19.09 7.17
CA GLN A 116 -11.07 18.98 7.48
C GLN A 116 -11.86 18.35 6.32
N VAL A 117 -11.37 18.49 5.09
CA VAL A 117 -12.00 17.94 3.88
C VAL A 117 -11.44 16.55 3.66
N LYS A 118 -12.23 15.52 4.01
CA LYS A 118 -11.82 14.12 3.93
C LYS A 118 -12.72 13.38 2.96
N LEU A 119 -12.13 12.51 2.16
CA LEU A 119 -12.88 11.66 1.25
C LEU A 119 -13.24 10.36 1.96
N VAL A 120 -14.51 9.98 1.87
CA VAL A 120 -15.02 8.70 2.38
C VAL A 120 -15.28 7.78 1.20
N LEU A 121 -14.70 6.59 1.27
CA LEU A 121 -14.95 5.47 0.36
C LEU A 121 -15.68 4.38 1.13
N SER A 122 -16.63 3.67 0.51
CA SER A 122 -17.16 2.42 1.09
C SER A 122 -16.94 1.26 0.14
N LEU A 123 -16.63 0.09 0.70
CA LEU A 123 -16.32 -1.12 -0.05
C LEU A 123 -16.32 -2.36 0.86
N ASP A 124 -16.50 -3.52 0.24
CA ASP A 124 -16.34 -4.83 0.83
C ASP A 124 -14.87 -5.24 0.79
N VAL A 125 -14.32 -5.55 1.96
CA VAL A 125 -12.95 -6.05 2.11
C VAL A 125 -12.93 -7.36 2.86
N ARG A 126 -11.89 -8.15 2.64
CA ARG A 126 -11.58 -9.33 3.45
C ARG A 126 -11.41 -8.93 4.91
N CYS A 127 -12.05 -9.65 5.83
CA CYS A 127 -11.91 -9.45 7.26
C CYS A 127 -11.43 -10.71 7.97
N LYS A 128 -10.96 -10.54 9.22
CA LYS A 128 -10.60 -11.66 10.10
C LYS A 128 -11.77 -12.06 11.01
N GLN A 129 -12.67 -11.12 11.30
CA GLN A 129 -13.82 -11.37 12.17
C GLN A 129 -14.93 -12.07 11.38
N THR A 130 -15.59 -13.04 12.03
CA THR A 130 -16.76 -13.77 11.49
C THR A 130 -18.09 -13.13 11.90
N THR A 131 -18.07 -12.18 12.83
CA THR A 131 -19.26 -11.47 13.33
C THR A 131 -18.98 -9.97 13.46
N GLY A 132 -20.06 -9.17 13.55
CA GLY A 132 -20.01 -7.72 13.70
C GLY A 132 -20.68 -6.97 12.55
N VAL A 133 -20.75 -5.65 12.68
CA VAL A 133 -21.40 -4.77 11.69
C VAL A 133 -20.73 -4.92 10.33
N GLY A 134 -21.55 -5.15 9.30
CA GLY A 134 -21.10 -5.26 7.91
C GLY A 134 -20.41 -6.56 7.56
N VAL A 135 -20.22 -7.51 8.49
CA VAL A 135 -19.62 -8.81 8.19
C VAL A 135 -20.62 -9.71 7.47
N PHE A 136 -20.14 -10.41 6.44
CA PHE A 136 -20.91 -11.42 5.72
C PHE A 136 -20.02 -12.48 5.10
N GLU A 137 -20.61 -13.63 4.81
CA GLU A 137 -19.99 -14.72 4.07
C GLU A 137 -20.19 -14.48 2.57
N PRO A 138 -19.12 -14.40 1.77
CA PRO A 138 -19.26 -14.27 0.32
C PRO A 138 -19.74 -15.57 -0.32
N ASP A 139 -20.22 -15.49 -1.57
CA ASP A 139 -20.58 -16.68 -2.33
C ASP A 139 -19.36 -17.60 -2.52
N GLY A 140 -19.56 -18.90 -2.29
CA GLY A 140 -18.47 -19.87 -2.30
C GLY A 140 -17.55 -19.80 -1.08
N TYR A 141 -18.03 -19.23 0.04
CA TYR A 141 -17.32 -19.26 1.31
C TYR A 141 -17.09 -20.72 1.76
N CYS A 142 -15.82 -21.10 1.84
CA CYS A 142 -15.38 -22.42 2.27
C CYS A 142 -14.26 -22.19 3.29
N PRO A 143 -14.59 -21.96 4.58
CA PRO A 143 -13.56 -21.92 5.60
C PRO A 143 -12.85 -23.27 5.61
N ASN A 144 -11.54 -23.27 5.91
CA ASN A 144 -10.89 -24.55 6.19
C ASN A 144 -11.63 -25.21 7.36
N GLU A 145 -11.84 -26.53 7.27
CA GLU A 145 -12.28 -27.34 8.43
C GLU A 145 -11.50 -26.89 9.67
N PRO A 146 -12.17 -26.63 10.80
CA PRO A 146 -11.46 -26.31 12.02
C PRO A 146 -10.52 -27.48 12.33
N GLU A 147 -9.22 -27.25 12.23
CA GLU A 147 -8.22 -28.22 12.69
C GLU A 147 -8.64 -28.70 14.10
N PRO A 148 -8.84 -30.01 14.31
CA PRO A 148 -9.30 -30.55 15.58
C PRO A 148 -8.12 -30.51 16.55
N THR A 149 -7.79 -29.34 17.09
CA THR A 149 -6.79 -29.25 18.16
C THR A 149 -7.15 -28.14 19.13
N SER A 150 -7.80 -28.59 20.20
CA SER A 150 -7.89 -27.96 21.52
C SER A 150 -8.80 -26.74 21.60
N LEU A 151 -9.63 -26.74 22.64
CA LEU A 151 -10.23 -25.56 23.26
C LEU A 151 -9.16 -24.48 23.52
N LYS A 152 -8.79 -23.73 22.49
CA LYS A 152 -8.12 -22.45 22.64
C LYS A 152 -9.24 -21.43 22.60
N THR A 153 -9.58 -20.94 23.78
CA THR A 153 -10.13 -19.60 23.97
C THR A 153 -9.20 -18.64 23.24
N THR A 154 -9.40 -18.46 21.94
CA THR A 154 -8.63 -17.50 21.17
C THR A 154 -9.05 -16.14 21.70
N PRO A 155 -8.10 -15.30 22.17
CA PRO A 155 -8.46 -13.93 22.51
C PRO A 155 -9.10 -13.33 21.26
N LYS A 156 -10.30 -12.74 21.45
CA LYS A 156 -11.11 -12.06 20.44
C LYS A 156 -10.19 -11.41 19.41
N SER A 157 -10.00 -12.05 18.25
CA SER A 157 -8.92 -11.60 17.37
C SER A 157 -9.26 -10.21 16.88
N GLU A 158 -8.39 -9.24 17.16
CA GLU A 158 -8.54 -7.89 16.65
C GLU A 158 -8.65 -7.92 15.13
N GLU A 159 -9.52 -7.04 14.59
CA GLU A 159 -9.72 -6.91 13.16
C GLU A 159 -8.43 -6.48 12.46
N LEU A 160 -8.35 -6.69 11.15
CA LEU A 160 -7.23 -6.18 10.35
C LEU A 160 -7.12 -4.66 10.47
N ASP A 161 -5.91 -4.16 10.71
CA ASP A 161 -5.61 -2.73 10.63
C ASP A 161 -5.48 -2.31 9.15
N TYR A 162 -6.64 -2.06 8.52
CA TYR A 162 -6.71 -1.70 7.11
C TYR A 162 -5.91 -0.43 6.78
N ALA A 163 -5.90 0.54 7.69
CA ALA A 163 -5.17 1.78 7.48
C ALA A 163 -3.66 1.53 7.41
N LYS A 164 -3.11 0.78 8.38
CA LYS A 164 -1.69 0.42 8.38
C LYS A 164 -1.31 -0.44 7.18
N ILE A 165 -2.13 -1.43 6.84
CA ILE A 165 -1.92 -2.31 5.69
C ILE A 165 -1.84 -1.47 4.40
N LEU A 166 -2.83 -0.62 4.14
CA LEU A 166 -2.87 0.20 2.93
C LEU A 166 -1.76 1.24 2.90
N ASN A 167 -1.50 1.93 4.01
CA ASN A 167 -0.43 2.93 4.09
C ASN A 167 0.97 2.34 3.91
N SER A 168 1.16 1.02 4.06
CA SER A 168 2.45 0.36 3.81
C SER A 168 2.79 0.22 2.32
N VAL A 169 1.79 0.29 1.44
CA VAL A 169 1.95 0.16 -0.02
C VAL A 169 1.55 1.43 -0.78
N LEU A 170 0.75 2.31 -0.16
CA LEU A 170 0.32 3.56 -0.76
C LEU A 170 1.49 4.56 -0.87
N PRO A 171 1.56 5.32 -1.98
CA PRO A 171 2.56 6.37 -2.15
C PRO A 171 2.37 7.48 -1.12
N GLN A 172 3.43 8.24 -0.83
CA GLN A 172 3.48 9.16 0.32
C GLN A 172 2.38 10.23 0.31
N GLU A 173 1.94 10.62 -0.88
CA GLU A 173 0.93 11.65 -1.13
C GLU A 173 -0.48 11.18 -0.80
N ILE A 174 -0.72 9.87 -0.59
CA ILE A 174 -2.03 9.29 -0.28
C ILE A 174 -1.95 8.55 1.06
N ARG A 175 -2.86 8.87 1.97
CA ARG A 175 -2.95 8.22 3.28
C ARG A 175 -4.38 7.88 3.64
N VAL A 176 -4.57 6.64 4.11
CA VAL A 176 -5.76 6.22 4.84
C VAL A 176 -5.59 6.68 6.28
N LEU A 177 -6.48 7.56 6.72
CA LEU A 177 -6.44 8.15 8.06
C LEU A 177 -7.19 7.30 9.09
N ALA A 178 -8.29 6.69 8.68
CA ALA A 178 -9.13 5.87 9.53
C ALA A 178 -10.00 4.93 8.71
N TRP A 179 -10.60 3.96 9.38
CA TRP A 179 -11.65 3.11 8.83
C TRP A 179 -12.73 2.87 9.89
N ALA A 180 -13.94 2.50 9.44
CA ALA A 180 -15.03 2.10 10.32
C ALA A 180 -15.86 0.97 9.68
N PRO A 181 -16.39 0.02 10.48
CA PRO A 181 -17.40 -0.92 9.99
C PRO A 181 -18.72 -0.16 9.70
N VAL A 182 -19.40 -0.53 8.62
CA VAL A 182 -20.68 0.06 8.22
C VAL A 182 -21.65 -1.03 7.78
N GLU A 183 -22.95 -0.74 7.76
CA GLU A 183 -23.95 -1.67 7.24
C GLU A 183 -23.72 -1.96 5.75
N ARG A 184 -24.09 -3.15 5.27
CA ARG A 184 -23.91 -3.54 3.86
C ARG A 184 -24.66 -2.65 2.86
N THR A 185 -25.69 -1.96 3.33
CA THR A 185 -26.52 -1.03 2.56
C THR A 185 -25.91 0.37 2.47
N PHE A 186 -24.85 0.65 3.24
CA PHE A 186 -24.20 1.96 3.26
C PHE A 186 -23.54 2.28 1.92
N ASN A 187 -23.86 3.45 1.38
CA ASN A 187 -23.26 3.99 0.18
C ASN A 187 -22.68 5.38 0.50
N ALA A 188 -21.37 5.52 0.36
CA ALA A 188 -20.67 6.75 0.67
C ALA A 188 -21.17 7.96 -0.13
N ARG A 189 -21.76 7.76 -1.33
CA ARG A 189 -22.35 8.84 -2.13
C ARG A 189 -23.72 9.26 -1.62
N TYR A 190 -24.63 8.30 -1.43
CA TYR A 190 -26.04 8.59 -1.16
C TYR A 190 -26.34 8.82 0.32
N ASN A 191 -25.54 8.23 1.22
CA ASN A 191 -25.64 8.50 2.65
C ASN A 191 -24.81 9.72 3.10
N CYS A 192 -24.13 10.39 2.18
CA CYS A 192 -23.42 11.64 2.47
C CYS A 192 -24.42 12.79 2.65
N THR A 193 -24.43 13.40 3.83
CA THR A 193 -25.33 14.52 4.16
C THR A 193 -24.81 15.87 3.67
N SER A 194 -23.50 16.09 3.74
CA SER A 194 -22.87 17.35 3.32
C SER A 194 -21.42 17.13 2.88
N ARG A 195 -20.91 18.08 2.10
CA ARG A 195 -19.52 18.15 1.66
C ARG A 195 -19.01 19.55 1.95
N GLN A 196 -17.87 19.65 2.60
CA GLN A 196 -17.23 20.93 2.89
C GLN A 196 -15.97 21.07 2.04
N TYR A 197 -15.77 22.24 1.46
CA TYR A 197 -14.56 22.58 0.69
C TYR A 197 -13.92 23.81 1.32
N LYS A 198 -12.59 23.85 1.34
CA LYS A 198 -11.83 25.00 1.82
C LYS A 198 -10.90 25.48 0.73
N TYR A 199 -11.07 26.73 0.33
CA TYR A 199 -10.21 27.39 -0.64
C TYR A 199 -9.21 28.29 0.08
N PHE A 200 -7.96 28.22 -0.35
CA PHE A 200 -6.89 29.06 0.15
C PHE A 200 -6.49 30.00 -0.99
N PHE A 201 -6.57 31.31 -0.73
CA PHE A 201 -6.15 32.35 -1.67
C PHE A 201 -4.99 33.12 -1.05
N PRO A 202 -3.96 33.47 -1.83
CA PRO A 202 -2.98 34.45 -1.38
C PRO A 202 -3.68 35.80 -1.17
N GLU A 203 -3.32 36.51 -0.09
CA GLU A 203 -3.99 37.76 0.31
C GLU A 203 -3.92 38.84 -0.79
N GLY A 204 -2.76 38.97 -1.46
CA GLY A 204 -2.59 39.78 -2.68
C GLY A 204 -3.30 41.15 -2.65
N ALA A 205 -3.94 41.51 -3.76
CA ALA A 205 -4.82 42.69 -3.84
C ALA A 205 -6.30 42.31 -3.67
N LEU A 206 -6.60 41.19 -2.99
CA LEU A 206 -7.97 40.68 -2.87
C LEU A 206 -8.79 41.58 -1.93
N ASN A 207 -9.80 42.27 -2.48
CA ASN A 207 -10.70 43.08 -1.67
C ASN A 207 -11.74 42.19 -0.96
N LEU A 208 -11.44 41.81 0.28
CA LEU A 208 -12.29 40.94 1.09
C LEU A 208 -13.69 41.53 1.36
N LYS A 209 -13.82 42.87 1.45
CA LYS A 209 -15.11 43.53 1.68
C LYS A 209 -16.08 43.33 0.52
N LYS A 210 -15.58 43.39 -0.73
CA LYS A 210 -16.39 43.08 -1.92
C LYS A 210 -16.72 41.60 -2.04
N PHE A 211 -15.83 40.71 -1.55
CA PHE A 211 -16.03 39.27 -1.63
C PHE A 211 -17.14 38.76 -0.68
N LEU A 212 -17.31 39.37 0.49
CA LEU A 212 -18.27 38.94 1.53
C LEU A 212 -19.66 39.59 1.42
N GLN A 213 -19.87 40.53 0.50
CA GLN A 213 -21.13 41.28 0.35
C GLN A 213 -22.11 40.65 -0.67
N ASN A 214 -21.73 39.55 -1.31
CA ASN A 214 -22.57 38.75 -2.22
C ASN A 214 -22.94 37.43 -1.56
#